data_AF-A0A6S6UHG2-F1
#
_entry.id   AF-A0A6S6UHG2-F1
#
_cell.length_a   1.000
_cell.length_b   1.000
_cell.length_c   1.000
_cell.angle_alpha   90.00
_cell.angle_beta   90.00
_cell.angle_gamma   90.00
#
_symmetry.space_group_name_H-M   'P 1'
#
loop_
_entity.id
_entity.type
_entity.pdbx_description
1 polymer ?
#
loop_
_entity_poly.entity_id
_entity_poly.type
_entity_poly.pdbx_seq_one_letter_code
_entity_poly.pdbx_strand_id
1 'polypeptide(L)'
;MDNKDLIKLIKAVAEEQNYMVDNGDKKFSIDFDQWHSVAYEVSENSSGYIQANQWEYSHESDEWVLGRAVYSIRSPSDVIKFCSILINSRDIKAKR
;
A
#
# COMPACT_ATOMS: atom_id res chain seq x y z
N MET A 1 5.43 -18.61 -5.39
CA MET A 1 4.37 -17.77 -4.83
C MET A 1 3.64 -17.12 -5.96
N ASP A 2 2.34 -17.30 -6.00
CA ASP A 2 1.46 -16.54 -6.89
C ASP A 2 1.14 -15.17 -6.28
N ASN A 3 0.45 -14.30 -7.02
CA ASN A 3 0.06 -12.98 -6.51
C ASN A 3 -0.82 -13.07 -5.25
N LYS A 4 -1.58 -14.15 -5.09
CA LYS A 4 -2.46 -14.34 -3.93
C LYS A 4 -1.66 -14.54 -2.65
N ASP A 5 -0.60 -15.34 -2.70
CA ASP A 5 0.32 -15.53 -1.58
C ASP A 5 1.06 -14.22 -1.24
N LEU A 6 1.50 -13.49 -2.27
CA LEU A 6 2.19 -12.22 -2.10
C LEU A 6 1.29 -11.15 -1.46
N ILE A 7 0.02 -11.05 -1.89
CA ILE A 7 -0.98 -10.16 -1.30
C ILE A 7 -1.21 -10.50 0.17
N LYS A 8 -1.39 -11.79 0.50
CA LYS A 8 -1.57 -12.22 1.90
C LYS A 8 -0.40 -11.80 2.77
N LEU A 9 0.84 -11.93 2.28
CA LEU A 9 2.03 -11.50 3.01
C LEU A 9 2.04 -9.99 3.24
N ILE A 10 1.70 -9.19 2.22
CA ILE A 10 1.60 -7.72 2.34
C ILE A 10 0.57 -7.35 3.40
N LYS A 11 -0.63 -7.95 3.36
CA LYS A 11 -1.69 -7.69 4.34
C LYS A 11 -1.25 -8.05 5.77
N ALA A 12 -0.67 -9.23 5.95
CA ALA A 12 -0.19 -9.68 7.25
C ALA A 12 0.84 -8.73 7.85
N VAL A 13 1.81 -8.25 7.05
CA VAL A 13 2.79 -7.27 7.52
C VAL A 13 2.13 -5.93 7.82
N ALA A 14 1.22 -5.45 6.96
CA ALA A 14 0.51 -4.20 7.20
C ALA A 14 -0.30 -4.23 8.52
N GLU A 15 -1.05 -5.31 8.76
CA GLU A 15 -1.79 -5.54 10.00
C GLU A 15 -0.86 -5.62 11.22
N GLU A 16 0.28 -6.32 11.10
CA GLU A 16 1.30 -6.38 12.15
C GLU A 16 1.83 -4.98 12.52
N GLN A 17 1.97 -4.09 11.53
CA GLN A 17 2.39 -2.70 11.74
C GLN A 17 1.25 -1.77 12.16
N ASN A 18 0.05 -2.31 12.43
CA ASN A 18 -1.17 -1.58 12.81
C ASN A 18 -1.69 -0.61 11.72
N TYR A 19 -1.50 -0.96 10.45
CA TYR A 19 -2.26 -0.32 9.37
C TYR A 19 -3.69 -0.86 9.36
N MET A 20 -4.63 -0.01 8.91
CA MET A 20 -5.96 -0.46 8.52
C MET A 20 -5.85 -1.06 7.11
N VAL A 21 -6.32 -2.29 6.97
CA VAL A 21 -6.30 -3.04 5.72
C VAL A 21 -7.72 -3.44 5.38
N ASP A 22 -8.17 -3.13 4.16
CA ASP A 22 -9.48 -3.60 3.71
C ASP A 22 -9.43 -5.07 3.21
N ASN A 23 -10.58 -5.72 3.23
CA ASN A 23 -10.69 -7.16 2.95
C ASN A 23 -10.75 -7.54 1.45
N GLY A 24 -10.41 -6.64 0.52
CA GLY A 24 -10.47 -6.98 -0.90
C GLY A 24 -9.39 -7.99 -1.35
N ASP A 25 -9.77 -9.01 -2.11
CA ASP A 25 -8.87 -10.11 -2.51
C ASP A 25 -7.80 -9.68 -3.54
N LYS A 26 -8.16 -8.77 -4.45
CA LYS A 26 -7.32 -8.35 -5.57
C LYS A 26 -7.03 -6.85 -5.60
N LYS A 27 -7.73 -6.09 -4.79
CA LYS A 27 -7.62 -4.64 -4.65
C LYS A 27 -7.96 -4.32 -3.22
N PHE A 28 -7.04 -3.68 -2.51
CA PHE A 28 -7.21 -3.34 -1.12
C PHE A 28 -6.41 -2.10 -0.75
N SER A 29 -6.87 -1.43 0.28
CA SER A 29 -6.27 -0.24 0.83
C SER A 29 -5.41 -0.60 2.04
N ILE A 30 -4.30 0.11 2.19
CA ILE A 30 -3.43 0.08 3.37
C ILE A 30 -3.28 1.53 3.80
N ASP A 31 -3.80 1.90 4.96
CA ASP A 31 -3.73 3.26 5.45
C ASP A 31 -3.53 3.34 6.98
N PHE A 32 -3.12 4.51 7.44
CA PHE A 32 -2.95 4.83 8.85
C PHE A 32 -3.79 6.07 9.13
N ASP A 33 -4.73 5.94 10.08
CA ASP A 33 -5.68 6.91 10.65
C ASP A 33 -5.83 8.28 9.95
N GLN A 34 -7.10 8.68 9.76
CA GLN A 34 -7.77 9.46 8.70
C GLN A 34 -7.12 10.74 8.13
N TRP A 35 -5.95 11.18 8.56
CA TRP A 35 -5.43 12.49 8.22
C TRP A 35 -4.14 12.47 7.39
N HIS A 36 -3.05 11.78 7.74
CA HIS A 36 -1.81 11.86 6.92
C HIS A 36 -0.83 10.70 7.16
N SER A 37 -0.33 10.10 6.08
CA SER A 37 1.08 10.22 5.63
C SER A 37 1.48 9.07 4.71
N VAL A 38 0.88 7.88 4.86
CA VAL A 38 1.17 6.71 4.05
C VAL A 38 -0.11 5.91 3.85
N ALA A 39 -0.75 6.14 2.70
CA ALA A 39 -1.94 5.42 2.27
C ALA A 39 -1.72 4.90 0.85
N TYR A 40 -1.88 3.59 0.69
CA TYR A 40 -1.74 2.91 -0.59
C TYR A 40 -3.03 2.20 -0.96
N GLU A 41 -3.36 2.20 -2.25
CA GLU A 41 -4.22 1.18 -2.83
C GLU A 41 -3.32 0.16 -3.55
N VAL A 42 -3.38 -1.09 -3.11
CA VAL A 42 -2.63 -2.20 -3.68
C VAL A 42 -3.58 -3.05 -4.49
N SER A 43 -3.24 -3.32 -5.76
CA SER A 43 -4.09 -4.12 -6.64
C SER A 43 -3.31 -4.96 -7.65
N GLU A 44 -3.90 -6.07 -8.08
CA GLU A 44 -3.45 -6.80 -9.26
C GLU A 44 -3.93 -6.06 -10.52
N ASN A 45 -3.00 -5.68 -11.40
CA ASN A 45 -3.34 -4.98 -12.63
C ASN A 45 -3.61 -5.94 -13.80
N SER A 46 -4.05 -5.37 -14.93
CA SER A 46 -4.37 -6.12 -16.16
C SER A 46 -3.18 -6.86 -16.76
N SER A 47 -1.94 -6.48 -16.41
CA SER A 47 -0.72 -7.15 -16.86
C SER A 47 -0.29 -8.30 -15.93
N GLY A 48 -1.07 -8.61 -14.89
CA GLY A 48 -0.84 -9.75 -14.01
C GLY A 48 0.20 -9.54 -12.92
N TYR A 49 0.55 -8.29 -12.59
CA TYR A 49 1.43 -7.98 -11.46
C TYR A 49 0.73 -7.07 -10.44
N ILE A 50 1.25 -7.08 -9.21
CA ILE A 50 0.73 -6.24 -8.12
C ILE A 50 1.30 -4.84 -8.29
N GLN A 51 0.46 -3.82 -8.19
CA GLN A 51 0.89 -2.42 -8.14
C GLN A 51 0.40 -1.78 -6.86
N ALA A 52 1.15 -0.80 -6.37
CA ALA A 52 0.74 0.06 -5.27
C ALA A 52 0.62 1.50 -5.80
N ASN A 53 -0.57 2.06 -5.70
CA ASN A 53 -0.89 3.44 -5.98
C ASN A 53 -0.90 4.19 -4.65
N GLN A 54 -0.35 5.40 -4.62
CA GLN A 54 -0.36 6.23 -3.42
C GLN A 54 -1.53 7.20 -3.47
N TRP A 55 -2.24 7.38 -2.36
CA TRP A 55 -3.23 8.44 -2.22
C TRP A 55 -2.52 9.80 -2.07
N GLU A 56 -2.97 10.78 -2.83
CA GLU A 56 -2.42 12.13 -2.86
C GLU A 56 -3.55 13.13 -2.65
N TYR A 57 -3.29 14.22 -1.93
CA TYR A 57 -4.27 15.28 -1.76
C TYR A 57 -4.24 16.21 -2.97
N SER A 58 -5.38 16.36 -3.65
CA SER A 58 -5.54 17.24 -4.81
C SER A 58 -6.02 18.61 -4.35
N HIS A 59 -5.19 19.64 -4.54
CA HIS A 59 -5.56 21.04 -4.25
C HIS A 59 -6.62 21.59 -5.20
N GLU A 60 -6.78 21.02 -6.39
CA GLU A 60 -7.78 21.47 -7.37
C GLU A 60 -9.18 21.01 -7.01
N SER A 61 -9.30 19.81 -6.45
CA SER A 61 -10.58 19.20 -6.07
C SER A 61 -10.86 19.23 -4.57
N ASP A 62 -9.92 19.70 -3.75
CA ASP A 62 -10.00 19.70 -2.27
C ASP A 62 -10.30 18.31 -1.68
N GLU A 63 -9.79 17.25 -2.32
CA GLU A 63 -10.10 15.85 -2.02
C GLU A 63 -8.85 14.97 -2.13
N TRP A 64 -8.84 13.84 -1.43
CA TRP A 64 -7.85 12.79 -1.62
C TRP A 64 -8.17 11.98 -2.87
N VAL A 65 -7.23 11.94 -3.80
CA VAL A 65 -7.35 11.22 -5.07
C VAL A 65 -6.33 10.11 -5.15
N LEU A 66 -6.67 9.05 -5.87
CA LEU A 66 -5.74 7.97 -6.11
C LEU A 66 -4.69 8.43 -7.14
N GLY A 67 -3.45 8.56 -6.68
CA GLY A 67 -2.32 8.91 -7.52
C GLY A 67 -1.88 7.77 -8.44
N ARG A 68 -0.80 8.02 -9.18
CA ARG A 68 -0.19 7.02 -10.06
C ARG A 68 0.35 5.81 -9.28
N ALA A 69 0.55 4.70 -9.99
CA ALA A 69 1.28 3.57 -9.42
C ALA A 69 2.72 4.00 -9.10
N VAL A 70 3.07 3.97 -7.82
CA VAL A 70 4.41 4.33 -7.32
C VAL A 70 5.32 3.11 -7.25
N TYR A 71 4.75 1.91 -7.07
CA TYR A 71 5.50 0.66 -7.04
C TYR A 71 4.87 -0.40 -7.95
N SER A 72 5.73 -1.08 -8.71
CA SER A 72 5.41 -2.31 -9.43
C SER A 72 6.02 -3.48 -8.68
N ILE A 73 5.19 -4.29 -8.03
CA ILE A 73 5.58 -5.43 -7.20
C ILE A 73 5.46 -6.70 -8.06
N ARG A 74 6.58 -7.16 -8.60
CA ARG A 74 6.61 -8.23 -9.62
C ARG A 74 7.26 -9.52 -9.13
N SER A 75 7.90 -9.46 -7.98
CA SER A 75 8.66 -10.58 -7.43
C SER A 75 8.55 -10.63 -5.91
N PRO A 76 8.85 -11.78 -5.28
CA PRO A 76 8.95 -11.87 -3.83
C PRO A 76 9.95 -10.86 -3.22
N SER A 77 11.03 -10.55 -3.93
CA SER A 77 11.99 -9.53 -3.49
C SER A 77 11.37 -8.13 -3.46
N ASP A 78 10.49 -7.80 -4.39
CA ASP A 78 9.80 -6.51 -4.39
C ASP A 78 8.75 -6.44 -3.30
N VAL A 79 8.09 -7.56 -2.97
CA VAL A 79 7.22 -7.66 -1.80
C VAL A 79 7.99 -7.36 -0.52
N ILE A 80 9.16 -7.98 -0.32
CA ILE A 80 9.99 -7.74 0.86
C ILE A 80 10.39 -6.26 0.97
N LYS A 81 10.77 -5.64 -0.15
CA LYS A 81 11.09 -4.20 -0.18
C LYS A 81 9.87 -3.35 0.16
N PHE A 82 8.70 -3.67 -0.39
CA PHE A 82 7.45 -2.95 -0.10
C PHE A 82 7.03 -3.11 1.37
N CYS A 83 7.10 -4.32 1.92
CA CYS A 83 6.89 -4.57 3.35
C CYS A 83 7.88 -3.77 4.20
N SER A 84 9.14 -3.67 3.78
CA SER A 84 10.13 -2.83 4.48
C SER A 84 9.74 -1.35 4.44
N ILE A 85 9.14 -0.86 3.36
CA ILE A 85 8.59 0.50 3.32
C ILE A 85 7.48 0.66 4.35
N LEU A 86 6.51 -0.26 4.40
CA LEU A 86 5.42 -0.21 5.39
C LEU A 86 5.95 -0.17 6.84
N ILE A 87 6.92 -1.03 7.16
CA ILE A 87 7.55 -1.08 8.49
C ILE A 87 8.25 0.25 8.81
N ASN A 88 9.14 0.71 7.91
CA ASN A 88 9.90 1.94 8.18
C ASN A 88 9.02 3.19 8.21
N SER A 89 7.99 3.25 7.37
CA SER A 89 7.01 4.34 7.32
C SER A 89 6.18 4.44 8.60
N ARG A 90 5.96 3.32 9.29
CA ARG A 90 5.25 3.30 10.57
C ARG A 90 6.08 3.90 11.70
N ASP A 91 7.38 3.56 11.73
CA ASP A 91 8.30 3.94 12.80
C ASP A 91 8.85 5.35 12.64
N ILE A 92 9.09 5.78 11.39
CA ILE A 92 9.56 7.13 11.07
C ILE A 92 8.34 8.05 10.98
N LYS A 93 7.73 8.37 12.12
CA LYS A 93 6.74 9.44 12.19
C LYS A 93 7.43 10.77 11.88
N ALA A 94 6.93 11.50 10.88
CA ALA A 94 7.31 12.90 10.73
C ALA A 94 7.02 13.63 12.05
N LYS A 95 8.08 14.18 12.67
CA LYS A 95 7.97 15.01 13.87
C LYS A 95 7.00 16.15 13.53
N ARG A 96 5.83 16.18 14.18
CA ARG A 96 4.93 17.34 14.16
C ARG A 96 5.40 18.33 15.21
#